data_AF-A0A931B810-F1
#
_entry.id   AF-A0A931B810-F1
#
_cell.length_a   1.000
_cell.length_b   1.000
_cell.length_c   1.000
_cell.angle_alpha   90.00
_cell.angle_beta   90.00
_cell.angle_gamma   90.00
#
_symmetry.space_group_name_H-M   'P 1'
#
loop_
_entity.id
_entity.type
_entity.pdbx_description
1 polymer ?
#
loop_
_entity_poly.entity_id
_entity_poly.type
_entity_poly.pdbx_seq_one_letter_code
_entity_poly.pdbx_strand_id
1 'polypeptide(L)'
;MTEPPASADHATDDPPPAPLPPVVETGHAAVDGALARLAAIGDVPAEARAGVYGEVHDLLRDTLAGLEERPGQAPTPLNALG
;
A
#
# COMPACT_ATOMS: atom_id res chain seq x y z
N MET A 1 -26.74 4.42 34.63
CA MET A 1 -26.37 3.72 33.38
C MET A 1 -24.88 3.47 33.45
N THR A 2 -24.48 2.23 33.75
CA THR A 2 -23.07 1.82 33.74
C THR A 2 -22.63 1.67 32.28
N GLU A 3 -21.60 2.42 31.89
CA GLU A 3 -20.90 2.28 30.62
C GLU A 3 -20.36 0.84 30.48
N PRO A 4 -20.48 0.18 29.32
CA PRO A 4 -19.92 -1.15 29.12
C PRO A 4 -18.37 -1.09 29.19
N PRO A 5 -17.70 -2.17 29.62
CA PRO A 5 -16.25 -2.16 29.75
C PRO A 5 -15.60 -2.02 28.37
N ALA A 6 -14.89 -0.91 28.18
CA ALA A 6 -14.02 -0.69 27.03
C ALA A 6 -12.82 -1.64 27.09
N SER A 7 -12.47 -2.14 25.90
CA SER A 7 -11.28 -2.91 25.55
C SER A 7 -11.23 -4.34 26.09
N ALA A 8 -11.86 -5.23 25.35
CA ALA A 8 -11.37 -6.58 25.23
C ALA A 8 -9.87 -6.51 24.91
N ASP A 9 -9.07 -6.99 25.85
CA ASP A 9 -7.68 -7.37 25.70
C ASP A 9 -7.61 -8.38 24.54
N HIS A 10 -7.47 -7.89 23.31
CA HIS A 10 -7.03 -8.70 22.18
C HIS A 10 -5.54 -8.96 22.40
N ALA A 11 -5.23 -9.82 23.37
CA ALA A 11 -4.00 -10.57 23.36
C ALA A 11 -4.02 -11.39 22.07
N THR A 12 -3.42 -10.83 21.03
CA THR A 12 -3.17 -11.45 19.74
C THR A 12 -2.33 -12.71 19.99
N ASP A 13 -2.99 -13.85 20.14
CA ASP A 13 -2.41 -15.20 19.97
C ASP A 13 -2.23 -15.44 18.45
N ASP A 14 -1.64 -14.48 17.74
CA ASP A 14 -1.28 -14.66 16.34
C ASP A 14 0.12 -15.26 16.31
N PRO A 15 0.31 -16.42 15.65
CA PRO A 15 1.64 -16.97 15.50
C PRO A 15 2.55 -15.92 14.87
N PRO A 16 3.84 -15.87 15.25
CA PRO A 16 4.74 -14.86 14.71
C PRO A 16 4.70 -14.90 13.18
N PRO A 17 4.61 -13.73 12.51
CA PRO A 17 4.44 -13.69 11.08
C PRO A 17 5.58 -14.47 10.41
N ALA A 18 5.21 -15.32 9.46
CA ALA A 18 6.20 -16.02 8.65
C ALA A 18 7.15 -15.01 7.98
N PRO A 19 8.43 -15.35 7.79
CA PRO A 19 9.37 -14.48 7.09
C PRO A 19 8.81 -14.11 5.72
N LEU A 20 8.77 -12.81 5.44
CA LEU A 20 8.34 -12.31 4.14
C LEU A 20 9.32 -12.79 3.05
N PRO A 21 8.83 -13.12 1.84
CA PRO A 21 9.71 -13.43 0.73
C PRO A 21 10.60 -12.22 0.39
N PRO A 22 11.80 -12.44 -0.18
CA PRO A 22 12.68 -11.35 -0.57
C PRO A 22 12.00 -10.46 -1.61
N VAL A 23 12.12 -9.15 -1.45
CA VAL A 23 11.64 -8.17 -2.44
C VAL A 23 12.50 -8.32 -3.70
N VAL A 24 11.84 -8.56 -4.83
CA VAL A 24 12.47 -8.68 -6.15
C VAL A 24 12.22 -7.37 -6.89
N GLU A 25 13.22 -6.91 -7.67
CA GLU A 25 13.05 -5.72 -8.51
C GLU A 25 11.88 -5.94 -9.48
N THR A 26 10.94 -5.01 -9.49
CA THR A 26 9.73 -5.06 -10.32
C THR A 26 10.01 -4.65 -11.77
N GLY A 27 11.19 -4.08 -12.03
CA GLY A 27 11.59 -3.51 -13.31
C GLY A 27 10.94 -2.15 -13.58
N HIS A 28 10.37 -1.51 -12.55
CA HIS A 28 9.74 -0.21 -12.65
C HIS A 28 10.31 0.73 -11.60
N ALA A 29 11.23 1.60 -12.03
CA ALA A 29 12.06 2.42 -11.15
C ALA A 29 11.28 3.22 -10.08
N ALA A 30 10.08 3.73 -10.41
CA ALA A 30 9.24 4.45 -9.44
C ALA A 30 8.64 3.52 -8.36
N VAL A 31 8.23 2.30 -8.74
CA VAL A 31 7.72 1.28 -7.81
C VAL A 31 8.87 0.73 -6.96
N ASP A 32 10.02 0.46 -7.58
CA ASP A 32 11.21 -0.01 -6.86
C ASP A 32 11.71 1.05 -5.86
N GLY A 33 11.67 2.34 -6.22
CA GLY A 33 11.96 3.45 -5.31
C GLY A 33 10.98 3.55 -4.14
N ALA A 34 9.68 3.36 -4.39
CA ALA A 34 8.66 3.31 -3.35
C ALA A 34 8.89 2.14 -2.37
N LEU A 35 9.21 0.95 -2.88
CA LEU A 35 9.48 -0.24 -2.08
C LEU A 35 10.76 -0.09 -1.24
N ALA A 36 11.83 0.48 -1.81
CA ALA A 36 13.05 0.79 -1.07
C ALA A 36 12.78 1.77 0.08
N ARG A 37 11.90 2.75 -0.12
CA ARG A 37 11.49 3.69 0.92
C ARG A 37 10.70 3.02 2.04
N LEU A 38 9.82 2.09 1.71
CA LEU A 38 9.12 1.27 2.71
C LEU A 38 10.08 0.37 3.49
N ALA A 39 11.09 -0.21 2.86
CA ALA A 39 12.09 -1.03 3.54
C ALA A 39 12.87 -0.23 4.61
N ALA A 40 13.05 1.07 4.40
CA ALA A 40 13.70 1.97 5.36
C ALA A 40 12.78 2.45 6.49
N ILE A 41 11.47 2.15 6.47
CA ILE A 41 10.50 2.71 7.43
C ILE A 41 10.72 2.24 8.87
N GLY A 42 11.39 1.10 9.05
CA GLY A 42 11.76 0.58 10.37
C GLY A 42 12.66 1.53 11.16
N ASP A 43 13.45 2.35 10.45
CA ASP A 43 14.37 3.35 11.03
C ASP A 43 13.67 4.69 11.29
N VAL A 44 12.43 4.88 10.80
CA VAL A 44 11.67 6.13 10.93
C VAL A 44 10.93 6.18 12.26
N PRO A 45 10.95 7.33 12.98
CA PRO A 45 10.16 7.51 14.20
C PRO A 45 8.66 7.30 13.93
N ALA A 46 7.95 6.66 14.87
CA ALA A 46 6.58 6.20 14.69
C ALA A 46 5.61 7.31 14.24
N GLU A 47 5.84 8.51 14.76
CA GLU A 47 5.09 9.74 14.53
C GLU A 47 5.20 10.21 13.07
N ALA A 48 6.33 9.90 12.41
CA ALA A 48 6.58 10.25 11.02
C ALA A 48 6.21 9.13 10.03
N ARG A 49 5.97 7.90 10.49
CA ARG A 49 5.66 6.75 9.60
C ARG A 49 4.38 6.97 8.81
N ALA A 50 3.36 7.58 9.40
CA ALA A 50 2.10 7.87 8.72
C ALA A 50 2.31 8.75 7.48
N GLY A 51 3.19 9.75 7.57
CA GLY A 51 3.56 10.60 6.42
C GLY A 51 4.28 9.81 5.33
N VAL A 52 5.22 8.95 5.70
CA VAL A 52 5.94 8.09 4.75
C VAL A 52 5.00 7.13 4.02
N TYR A 53 4.04 6.52 4.72
CA TYR A 53 3.03 5.69 4.08
C TYR A 53 2.16 6.46 3.08
N GLY A 54 1.72 7.67 3.44
CA GLY A 54 0.94 8.53 2.55
C GLY A 54 1.71 8.89 1.28
N GLU A 55 2.96 9.32 1.43
CA GLU A 55 3.82 9.67 0.28
C GLU A 55 4.06 8.49 -0.65
N VAL A 56 4.30 7.30 -0.11
CA VAL A 56 4.46 6.07 -0.90
C VAL A 56 3.15 5.72 -1.62
N HIS A 57 2.02 5.87 -0.93
CA HIS A 57 0.71 5.59 -1.52
C HIS A 57 0.39 6.53 -2.68
N ASP A 58 0.66 7.83 -2.52
CA ASP A 58 0.44 8.81 -3.58
C ASP A 58 1.36 8.58 -4.79
N LEU A 59 2.65 8.30 -4.55
CA LEU A 59 3.60 7.96 -5.61
C LEU A 59 3.18 6.72 -6.39
N LEU A 60 2.75 5.66 -5.69
CA LEU A 60 2.30 4.42 -6.34
C LEU A 60 1.03 4.67 -7.15
N ARG A 61 0.07 5.43 -6.61
CA ARG A 61 -1.17 5.78 -7.31
C ARG A 61 -0.89 6.55 -8.60
N ASP A 62 -0.02 7.57 -8.53
CA ASP A 62 0.37 8.37 -9.69
C ASP A 62 1.07 7.52 -10.77
N THR A 63 2.01 6.68 -10.33
CA THR A 63 2.73 5.75 -11.21
C THR A 63 1.77 4.80 -11.94
N LEU A 64 0.82 4.20 -11.21
CA LEU A 64 -0.15 3.27 -11.77
C LEU A 64 -1.15 3.98 -12.70
N ALA A 65 -1.60 5.18 -12.36
CA ALA A 65 -2.44 5.99 -13.22
C ALA A 65 -1.72 6.33 -14.54
N GLY A 66 -0.44 6.72 -14.49
CA GLY A 66 0.35 6.99 -15.70
C GLY A 66 0.60 5.73 -16.56
N LEU A 67 0.62 4.54 -15.97
CA LEU A 67 0.64 3.28 -16.72
C LEU A 67 -0.70 2.98 -17.39
N GLU A 68 -1.81 3.30 -16.71
CA GLU A 68 -3.17 3.16 -17.24
C GLU A 68 -3.45 4.14 -18.39
N GLU A 69 -2.89 5.35 -18.34
CA GLU A 69 -3.00 6.37 -19.39
C GLU A 69 -2.18 6.06 -20.66
N ARG A 70 -1.32 5.02 -20.65
CA ARG A 70 -0.57 4.60 -21.84
C ARG A 70 -1.56 4.17 -22.95
N PRO A 71 -1.52 4.78 -24.15
CA PRO A 71 -2.61 4.72 -25.11
C PRO A 71 -2.74 3.34 -25.75
N GLY A 72 -3.91 2.72 -25.55
CA GLY A 72 -4.28 1.43 -26.14
C GLY A 72 -5.66 0.92 -25.71
N GLN A 73 -6.23 1.43 -24.62
CA GLN A 73 -7.56 1.04 -24.17
C GLN A 73 -8.53 2.22 -24.33
N ALA A 74 -9.16 2.32 -25.51
CA ALA A 74 -10.40 3.09 -25.60
C ALA A 74 -11.43 2.40 -24.67
N PRO A 75 -12.18 3.14 -23.84
CA PRO A 75 -13.30 2.56 -23.12
C PRO A 75 -14.30 2.07 -24.17
N THR A 76 -14.40 0.76 -24.39
CA THR A 76 -15.51 0.20 -25.17
C THR A 76 -16.78 0.56 -24.42
N PRO A 77 -17.68 1.39 -24.96
CA PRO A 77 -18.93 1.68 -24.27
C PRO A 77 -19.74 0.38 -24.19
N LEU A 78 -20.00 -0.09 -22.96
CA LEU A 78 -20.81 -1.27 -22.67
C LEU A 78 -22.25 -1.15 -23.21
N ASN A 79 -22.64 0.04 -23.67
CA ASN A 79 -23.94 0.38 -24.23
C ASN A 79 -24.04 0.22 -25.77
N ALA A 80 -22.99 -0.23 -26.47
CA ALA A 80 -23.01 -0.41 -27.93
C ALA A 80 -23.48 -1.80 -28.40
N LEU A 81 -24.03 -2.62 -27.51
CA LEU A 81 -24.58 -3.97 -27.78
C LEU A 81 -26.11 -4.04 -27.57
N GLY A 82 -26.81 -2.90 -27.59
CA GLY A 82 -28.28 -2.80 -27.45
C GLY A 82 -28.95 -2.29 -28.71
#